data_AF-A0AAW1RLB8-F1
#
_entry.id   AF-A0AAW1RLB8-F1
#
_cell.length_a   1.000
_cell.length_b   1.000
_cell.length_c   1.000
_cell.angle_alpha   90.00
_cell.angle_beta   90.00
_cell.angle_gamma   90.00
#
_symmetry.space_group_name_H-M   'P 1'
#
loop_
_entity.id
_entity.type
_entity.pdbx_description
1 polymer ?
#
loop_
_entity_poly.entity_id
_entity_poly.type
_entity_poly.pdbx_seq_one_letter_code
_entity_poly.pdbx_strand_id
1 'polypeptide(L)' 'MVPPERSQHRRHPTDGWFHSGDSGFLDEDGFLVVTGRIKELISCGALKFSPDEVDDVLQQHSDVAEAAAFAMPDHGAGG' A
#
# COMPACT_ATOMS: atom_id res chain seq x y z
N MET A 1 -23.33 -1.32 -24.82
CA MET A 1 -23.59 -1.22 -23.38
C MET A 1 -22.76 -2.29 -22.70
N VAL A 2 -21.55 -1.95 -22.26
CA VAL A 2 -20.58 -2.90 -21.69
C VAL A 2 -20.90 -3.05 -20.20
N PRO A 3 -21.04 -4.28 -19.65
CA PRO A 3 -21.28 -4.47 -18.22
C PRO A 3 -20.03 -4.04 -17.42
N PRO A 4 -20.20 -3.40 -16.25
CA PRO A 4 -19.06 -3.05 -15.41
C PRO A 4 -18.42 -4.35 -14.89
N GLU A 5 -17.13 -4.50 -15.17
CA GLU A 5 -16.31 -5.59 -14.68
C GLU A 5 -16.42 -5.66 -13.15
N ARG A 6 -16.81 -6.83 -12.64
CA ARG A 6 -16.79 -7.12 -11.22
C ARG A 6 -15.34 -7.16 -10.77
N SER A 7 -14.89 -6.12 -10.07
CA SER A 7 -13.63 -6.13 -9.32
C SER A 7 -13.64 -7.35 -8.39
N GLN A 8 -12.79 -8.33 -8.68
CA GLN A 8 -12.70 -9.60 -7.97
C GLN A 8 -12.06 -9.39 -6.59
N HIS A 9 -12.83 -8.90 -5.63
CA HIS A 9 -12.48 -8.94 -4.22
C HIS A 9 -13.22 -10.10 -3.55
N ARG A 10 -12.89 -11.33 -3.94
CA ARG A 10 -13.35 -12.53 -3.25
C ARG A 10 -12.62 -12.60 -1.90
N ARG A 11 -13.20 -12.01 -0.85
CA ARG A 11 -12.70 -12.12 0.53
C ARG A 11 -13.58 -13.13 1.26
N HIS A 12 -13.05 -14.33 1.50
CA HIS A 12 -13.59 -15.20 2.54
C HIS A 12 -13.07 -14.62 3.87
N PRO A 13 -13.94 -14.23 4.82
CA PRO A 13 -13.51 -13.94 6.17
C PRO A 13 -13.05 -15.26 6.77
N THR A 14 -11.77 -15.37 7.13
CA THR A 14 -11.34 -16.41 8.06
C THR A 14 -11.94 -16.03 9.42
N ASP A 15 -12.76 -16.91 10.00
CA ASP A 15 -13.31 -16.76 11.35
C ASP A 15 -14.12 -15.47 11.64
N GLY A 16 -14.71 -14.85 10.62
CA GLY A 16 -15.61 -13.69 10.78
C GLY A 16 -14.91 -12.33 10.91
N TRP A 17 -13.59 -12.26 10.74
CA TRP A 17 -12.84 -11.01 10.80
C TRP A 17 -12.74 -10.29 9.45
N PHE A 18 -12.86 -8.97 9.46
CA PHE A 18 -12.60 -8.12 8.30
C PHE A 18 -11.11 -7.76 8.24
N HIS A 19 -10.42 -8.26 7.22
CA HIS A 19 -9.06 -7.82 6.92
C HIS A 19 -9.09 -6.42 6.29
N SER A 20 -8.69 -5.38 7.03
CA SER A 20 -8.61 -4.01 6.51
C SER A 20 -7.59 -3.89 5.37
N GLY A 21 -6.53 -4.72 5.43
CA GLY A 21 -5.41 -4.67 4.51
C GLY A 21 -4.27 -3.79 5.00
N ASP A 22 -4.41 -3.19 6.19
CA ASP A 22 -3.32 -2.48 6.87
C ASP A 22 -2.42 -3.49 7.58
N SER A 23 -1.11 -3.23 7.56
CA SER A 23 -0.09 -3.98 8.28
C SER A 23 0.35 -3.19 9.51
N GLY A 24 0.75 -3.89 10.57
CA GLY A 24 1.20 -3.25 11.79
C GLY A 24 1.44 -4.22 12.93
N PHE A 25 1.82 -3.67 14.08
CA PHE A 25 2.04 -4.41 15.33
C PHE A 25 1.51 -3.61 16.53
N LEU A 26 1.24 -4.31 17.64
CA LEU A 26 0.96 -3.67 18.93
C LEU A 26 2.28 -3.43 19.66
N ASP A 27 2.47 -2.23 20.20
CA ASP A 27 3.59 -1.95 21.09
C ASP A 27 3.37 -2.51 22.51
N GLU A 28 4.35 -2.30 23.39
CA GLU A 28 4.32 -2.81 24.78
C GLU A 28 3.20 -2.20 25.62
N ASP A 29 2.74 -1.01 25.27
CA ASP A 29 1.64 -0.29 25.93
C ASP A 29 0.26 -0.64 25.32
N GLY A 30 0.24 -1.48 24.28
CA GLY A 30 -0.96 -1.96 23.62
C GLY A 30 -1.51 -1.01 22.55
N PHE A 31 -0.73 -0.05 22.07
CA PHE A 31 -1.11 0.81 20.95
C PHE A 31 -0.80 0.15 19.61
N LEU A 32 -1.70 0.33 18.64
CA LEU A 32 -1.50 -0.15 17.27
C LEU A 32 -0.58 0.81 16.50
N VAL A 33 0.58 0.29 16.12
CA VAL A 33 1.51 0.92 15.17
C VAL A 33 1.19 0.40 13.78
N VAL A 34 0.70 1.29 12.91
CA VAL A 34 0.43 0.98 11.50
C VAL A 34 1.72 1.17 10.71
N THR A 35 2.16 0.12 10.02
CA THR A 35 3.43 0.10 9.27
C THR A 35 3.24 0.09 7.76
N GLY A 36 2.00 0.08 7.26
CA GLY A 36 1.74 0.14 5.82
C GLY A 36 0.50 -0.64 5.40
N ARG A 37 0.45 -1.03 4.12
CA ARG A 37 -0.67 -1.79 3.55
C ARG A 37 -0.23 -3.03 2.78
N ILE A 38 -0.79 -4.17 3.17
CA ILE A 38 -0.45 -5.52 2.71
C ILE A 38 -0.60 -5.71 1.18
N LYS A 39 -1.39 -4.88 0.48
CA LYS A 39 -1.72 -5.08 -0.94
C LYS A 39 -1.52 -3.86 -1.83
N GLU A 40 -0.88 -2.80 -1.35
CA GLU A 40 -0.67 -1.61 -2.18
C GLU A 40 0.62 -1.77 -2.99
N LEU A 41 0.49 -1.74 -4.32
CA LEU A 41 1.60 -1.74 -5.27
C LEU A 41 1.47 -0.53 -6.18
N ILE A 42 2.51 0.30 -6.24
CA ILE A 42 2.63 1.39 -7.21
C ILE A 42 3.09 0.77 -8.53
N SER A 43 2.34 1.04 -9.60
CA SER A 43 2.73 0.61 -10.95
C SER A 43 3.36 1.80 -11.69
N CYS A 44 4.64 1.67 -12.03
CA CYS A 44 5.38 2.66 -12.82
C CYS A 44 5.73 2.01 -14.16
N GLY A 45 4.88 2.22 -15.17
CA GLY A 45 4.95 1.49 -16.44
C GLY A 45 4.81 -0.02 -16.23
N ALA A 46 5.83 -0.79 -16.63
CA ALA A 46 5.86 -2.24 -16.46
C ALA A 46 6.38 -2.72 -15.10
N LEU A 47 6.80 -1.80 -14.23
CA LEU A 47 7.38 -2.11 -12.92
C LEU A 47 6.32 -1.97 -11.82
N LYS A 48 6.44 -2.81 -10.78
CA LYS A 48 5.61 -2.77 -9.58
C LYS A 48 6.50 -2.62 -8.37
N PHE A 49 6.16 -1.68 -7.50
CA PHE A 49 6.90 -1.38 -6.28
C PHE A 49 5.95 -1.36 -5.09
N SER A 50 6.42 -1.81 -3.93
CA SER A 50 5.72 -1.55 -2.67
C SER A 50 6.00 -0.11 -2.23
N PRO A 51 4.99 0.70 -1.87
CA PRO A 51 5.21 2.01 -1.25
C PRO A 51 6.12 1.92 -0.01
N ASP A 52 5.86 0.95 0.86
CA ASP A 52 6.60 0.76 2.12
C ASP A 52 8.11 0.55 1.87
N GLU A 53 8.47 -0.15 0.79
CA GLU A 53 9.89 -0.37 0.43
C GLU A 53 10.58 0.94 0.02
N VAL A 54 9.85 1.83 -0.67
CA VAL A 54 10.37 3.14 -1.07
C VAL A 54 10.53 4.04 0.17
N ASP A 55 9.56 4.00 1.08
CA ASP A 55 9.60 4.77 2.32
C ASP A 55 10.76 4.34 3.22
N ASP A 56 10.95 3.03 3.41
CA ASP A 56 12.05 2.47 4.19
C ASP A 56 13.43 2.90 3.66
N VAL A 57 13.61 2.94 2.34
CA VAL A 57 14.87 3.40 1.73
C VAL A 57 15.08 4.90 1.95
N LEU A 58 14.03 5.70 1.79
CA LEU A 58 14.11 7.16 1.98
C LEU A 58 14.38 7.53 3.44
N GLN A 59 13.78 6.82 4.39
CA GLN A 59 13.96 7.03 5.83
C GLN A 59 15.38 6.68 6.33
N GLN A 60 16.17 5.93 5.56
CA GLN A 60 17.58 5.68 5.89
C GLN A 60 18.49 6.89 5.66
N HIS A 61 18.03 7.92 4.95
CA HIS A 61 18.81 9.11 4.66
C HIS A 61 18.75 10.11 5.85
N SER A 62 19.90 10.54 6.38
CA SER A 62 19.99 11.38 7.59
C SER A 62 19.23 12.71 7.51
N ASP A 63 19.07 13.23 6.28
CA ASP A 63 18.39 14.51 6.04
C ASP A 63 16.87 14.37 5.82
N VAL A 64 16.34 13.14 5.86
CA VAL A 64 14.92 12.84 5.70
C VAL A 64 14.31 12.56 7.08
N ALA A 65 13.37 13.41 7.51
CA ALA A 65 12.68 13.23 8.78
C ALA A 65 11.54 12.19 8.71
N GLU A 66 10.84 12.13 7.58
CA GLU A 66 9.71 11.23 7.32
C GLU A 66 9.55 11.06 5.80
N ALA A 67 9.11 9.89 5.34
CA ALA A 67 8.87 9.60 3.93
C ALA A 67 7.54 8.85 3.74
N ALA A 68 6.86 9.15 2.64
CA ALA A 68 5.61 8.51 2.22
C ALA A 68 5.52 8.43 0.69
N ALA A 69 5.40 7.22 0.15
CA ALA A 69 5.39 6.95 -1.29
C ALA A 69 3.97 6.70 -1.79
N PHE A 70 3.63 7.29 -2.92
CA PHE A 70 2.32 7.12 -3.55
C PHE A 70 2.39 7.31 -5.06
N ALA A 71 1.43 6.72 -5.77
CA ALA A 71 1.32 6.88 -7.21
C ALA A 71 0.80 8.27 -7.57
N MET A 72 1.39 8.89 -8.60
CA MET A 72 0.90 10.13 -9.20
C MET A 72 0.55 9.91 -10.67
N PRO A 73 -0.51 10.56 -11.19
CA PRO A 73 -0.79 10.56 -12.61
C PRO A 73 0.40 11.13 -13.40
N ASP A 74 0.90 10.37 -14.37
CA ASP A 74 1.89 10.86 -15.32
C ASP A 74 1.20 11.42 -16.57
N HIS A 75 1.42 12.70 -16.87
CA HIS A 75 0.89 13.35 -18.07
C HIS A 75 1.69 13.03 -19.35
N GLY A 76 2.86 12.39 -19.25
CA GLY A 76 3.73 12.03 -20.37
C GLY A 76 3.54 10.60 -20.91
N ALA A 77 3.00 9.69 -20.10
CA ALA A 77 2.67 8.33 -20.52
C ALA A 77 1.28 8.31 -21.17
N GLY A 78 1.20 8.77 -22.42
CA GLY A 78 0.01 8.62 -23.25
C GLY A 78 -0.38 7.14 -23.39
N GLY A 79 -1.59 6.82 -22.94
CA GLY A 79 -2.37 5.65 -23.30
C GLY A 79 -3.75 6.11 -23.76
#